data_AF-A0A965DNC1-F1
#
_entry.id   AF-A0A965DNC1-F1
#
_cell.length_a   1.000
_cell.length_b   1.000
_cell.length_c   1.000
_cell.angle_alpha   90.00
_cell.angle_beta   90.00
_cell.angle_gamma   90.00
#
_symmetry.space_group_name_H-M   'P 1'
#
loop_
_entity.id
_entity.type
_entity.pdbx_description
1 polymer ?
#
loop_
_entity_poly.entity_id
_entity_poly.type
_entity_poly.pdbx_seq_one_letter_code
_entity_poly.pdbx_strand_id
1 'polypeptide(L)'
;MIVHYTAASIVSQNKQLCTPSSVDTIDSSNGQEDHVSMGANAATKCKRVLDNVISVTALEWLTACQAFDFRVGWGLGPETKTIFEALREEIPFMETDRYLHKDMAKARTILLQSLG
;
A
#
# COMPACT_ATOMS: atom_id res chain seq x y z
N MET A 1 16.47 -2.75 5.31
CA MET A 1 15.82 -3.99 5.81
C MET A 1 14.41 -3.76 6.34
N ILE A 2 14.19 -2.82 7.28
CA ILE A 2 12.90 -2.60 7.97
C ILE A 2 11.69 -2.36 7.04
N VAL A 3 11.87 -1.69 5.91
CA VAL A 3 10.79 -1.44 4.93
C VAL A 3 10.10 -2.73 4.49
N HIS A 4 10.86 -3.79 4.22
CA HIS A 4 10.31 -5.07 3.80
C HIS A 4 9.50 -5.75 4.92
N TYR A 5 9.93 -5.63 6.18
CA TYR A 5 9.18 -6.17 7.32
C TYR A 5 7.85 -5.46 7.52
N THR A 6 7.83 -4.13 7.34
CA THR A 6 6.59 -3.34 7.32
C THR A 6 5.67 -3.84 6.22
N ALA A 7 6.16 -3.98 4.98
CA ALA A 7 5.37 -4.47 3.85
C ALA A 7 4.82 -5.88 4.10
N ALA A 8 5.65 -6.81 4.59
CA ALA A 8 5.26 -8.17 4.92
C ALA A 8 4.19 -8.24 6.01
N SER A 9 4.30 -7.40 7.06
CA SER A 9 3.29 -7.29 8.11
C SER A 9 1.95 -6.81 7.55
N ILE A 10 1.97 -5.78 6.70
CA ILE A 10 0.77 -5.25 6.03
C ILE A 10 0.10 -6.33 5.18
N VAL A 11 0.88 -7.06 4.37
CA VAL A 11 0.36 -8.17 3.55
C VAL A 11 -0.22 -9.29 4.42
N SER A 12 0.41 -9.62 5.54
CA SER A 12 -0.12 -10.61 6.48
C SER A 12 -1.46 -10.17 7.09
N GLN A 13 -1.63 -8.88 7.40
CA GLN A 13 -2.92 -8.34 7.86
C GLN A 13 -3.98 -8.44 6.76
N ASN A 14 -3.63 -8.18 5.50
CA ASN A 14 -4.55 -8.31 4.37
C ASN A 14 -5.10 -9.74 4.23
N LYS A 15 -4.31 -10.78 4.52
CA LYS A 15 -4.80 -12.18 4.48
C LYS A 15 -6.03 -12.37 5.36
N GLN A 16 -6.06 -11.76 6.55
CA GLN A 16 -7.20 -11.83 7.46
C GLN A 16 -8.41 -11.04 6.96
N LEU A 17 -8.19 -9.97 6.20
CA LEU A 17 -9.25 -9.16 5.60
C LEU A 17 -9.87 -9.81 4.35
N CYS A 18 -9.18 -10.78 3.72
CA CYS A 18 -9.62 -11.39 2.47
C CYS A 18 -10.66 -12.52 2.62
N THR A 19 -11.03 -12.93 3.83
CA THR A 19 -12.19 -13.82 4.01
C THR A 19 -13.44 -13.12 3.48
N PRO A 20 -14.25 -13.72 2.59
CA PRO A 20 -15.44 -13.07 2.06
C PRO A 20 -16.44 -12.79 3.20
N SER A 21 -17.00 -11.58 3.28
CA SER A 21 -18.06 -11.31 4.26
C SER A 21 -19.41 -11.91 3.83
N SER A 22 -19.60 -12.12 2.54
CA SER A 22 -20.87 -12.59 1.95
C SER A 22 -21.13 -14.09 2.09
N VAL A 23 -20.23 -14.85 2.71
CA VAL A 23 -20.46 -16.26 3.06
C VAL A 23 -21.14 -16.41 4.41
N ASP A 24 -21.37 -15.29 5.11
CA ASP A 24 -22.06 -15.22 6.39
C ASP A 24 -23.44 -14.57 6.21
N THR A 25 -24.41 -15.05 6.98
CA THR A 25 -25.77 -14.50 7.07
C THR A 25 -26.31 -14.69 8.49
N ILE A 26 -27.04 -13.71 8.98
CA ILE A 26 -27.73 -13.77 10.26
C ILE A 26 -29.16 -13.35 9.99
N ASP A 27 -30.11 -14.22 10.29
CA ASP A 27 -31.55 -13.94 10.18
C ASP A 27 -31.91 -12.71 11.02
N SER A 28 -32.48 -11.71 10.35
CA SER A 28 -33.16 -10.61 11.02
C SER A 28 -34.68 -10.77 10.91
N SER A 29 -35.37 -10.40 11.98
CA SER A 29 -36.84 -10.35 11.99
C SER A 29 -37.52 -11.73 11.85
N ASN A 30 -37.08 -12.72 12.63
CA ASN A 30 -37.77 -14.00 12.84
C ASN A 30 -38.14 -14.71 11.52
N GLY A 31 -37.17 -14.83 10.62
CA GLY A 31 -37.29 -15.53 9.35
C GLY A 31 -37.88 -14.70 8.20
N GLN A 32 -38.11 -13.39 8.37
CA GLN A 32 -38.53 -12.52 7.26
C GLN A 32 -37.33 -12.06 6.41
N GLU A 33 -36.21 -11.77 7.05
CA GLU A 33 -34.94 -11.40 6.41
C GLU A 33 -33.90 -12.48 6.74
N ASP A 34 -34.21 -13.72 6.36
CA ASP A 34 -33.44 -14.93 6.68
C ASP A 34 -32.14 -15.09 5.86
N HIS A 35 -31.94 -14.24 4.85
CA HIS A 35 -30.74 -14.20 4.04
C HIS A 35 -30.29 -12.76 3.72
N VAL A 36 -29.09 -12.39 4.15
CA VAL A 36 -28.48 -11.07 3.90
C VAL A 36 -27.05 -11.20 3.38
N SER A 37 -26.57 -10.17 2.68
CA SER A 37 -25.28 -10.22 1.98
C SER A 37 -24.05 -9.86 2.82
N MET A 38 -24.26 -9.27 4.01
CA MET A 38 -23.21 -8.65 4.82
C MET A 38 -22.32 -7.65 4.02
N GLY A 39 -22.89 -7.02 2.98
CA GLY A 39 -22.15 -6.23 1.99
C GLY A 39 -21.43 -4.99 2.55
N ALA A 40 -21.98 -4.35 3.59
CA ALA A 40 -21.32 -3.21 4.24
C ALA A 40 -19.98 -3.62 4.89
N ASN A 41 -19.91 -4.81 5.49
CA ASN A 41 -18.69 -5.37 6.03
C ASN A 41 -17.66 -5.67 4.92
N ALA A 42 -18.14 -6.15 3.76
CA ALA A 42 -17.26 -6.36 2.60
C ALA A 42 -16.65 -5.02 2.10
N ALA A 43 -17.45 -3.96 1.99
CA ALA A 43 -16.99 -2.65 1.53
C ALA A 43 -15.91 -2.04 2.45
N THR A 44 -16.13 -2.06 3.77
CA THR A 44 -15.15 -1.52 4.73
C THR A 44 -13.85 -2.32 4.77
N LYS A 45 -13.91 -3.66 4.63
CA LYS A 45 -12.72 -4.51 4.48
C LYS A 45 -11.96 -4.22 3.19
N CYS A 46 -12.67 -4.07 2.07
CA CYS A 46 -12.09 -3.71 0.78
C CYS A 46 -11.32 -2.38 0.87
N LYS A 47 -11.91 -1.35 1.49
CA LYS A 47 -11.23 -0.06 1.69
C LYS A 47 -9.92 -0.20 2.47
N ARG A 48 -9.92 -0.99 3.55
CA ARG A 48 -8.71 -1.26 4.36
C ARG A 48 -7.63 -2.01 3.55
N VAL A 49 -8.02 -3.00 2.75
CA VAL A 49 -7.10 -3.72 1.86
C VAL A 49 -6.48 -2.76 0.85
N LEU A 50 -7.28 -1.88 0.24
CA LEU A 50 -6.80 -0.88 -0.71
C LEU A 50 -5.79 0.08 -0.07
N ASP A 51 -6.09 0.60 1.13
CA ASP A 51 -5.16 1.48 1.86
C ASP A 51 -3.83 0.78 2.19
N ASN A 52 -3.89 -0.52 2.48
CA ASN A 52 -2.73 -1.36 2.71
C ASN A 52 -1.92 -1.60 1.43
N VAL A 53 -2.59 -1.87 0.29
CA VAL A 53 -1.93 -2.03 -1.00
C VAL A 53 -1.20 -0.76 -1.41
N ILE A 54 -1.84 0.41 -1.30
CA ILE A 54 -1.20 1.71 -1.56
C ILE A 54 0.07 1.87 -0.72
N SER A 55 0.00 1.47 0.56
CA SER A 55 1.16 1.51 1.45
C SER A 55 2.28 0.59 0.94
N VAL A 56 1.97 -0.67 0.60
CA VAL A 56 2.97 -1.63 0.07
C VAL A 56 3.60 -1.13 -1.23
N THR A 57 2.81 -0.58 -2.16
CA THR A 57 3.30 -0.02 -3.42
C THR A 57 4.20 1.19 -3.19
N ALA A 58 3.88 2.07 -2.25
CA ALA A 58 4.75 3.18 -1.89
C ALA A 58 6.09 2.72 -1.28
N LEU A 59 6.07 1.65 -0.49
CA LEU A 59 7.29 1.04 0.06
C LEU A 59 8.15 0.40 -1.04
N GLU A 60 7.53 -0.30 -1.99
CA GLU A 60 8.19 -0.85 -3.16
C GLU A 60 8.86 0.27 -3.98
N TRP A 61 8.12 1.32 -4.31
CA TRP A 61 8.62 2.49 -5.03
C TRP A 61 9.82 3.14 -4.34
N LEU A 62 9.73 3.36 -3.01
CA LEU A 62 10.84 3.88 -2.20
C LEU A 62 12.09 3.01 -2.33
N THR A 63 11.94 1.68 -2.24
CA THR A 63 13.07 0.75 -2.37
C THR A 63 13.60 0.65 -3.80
N ALA A 64 12.73 0.75 -4.81
CA ALA A 64 13.09 0.72 -6.22
C ALA A 64 13.93 1.94 -6.61
N CYS A 65 13.54 3.15 -6.15
CA CYS A 65 14.35 4.36 -6.35
C CYS A 65 15.72 4.22 -5.69
N GLN A 66 15.79 3.71 -4.45
CA GLN A 66 17.07 3.50 -3.77
C GLN A 66 17.95 2.48 -4.52
N ALA A 67 17.35 1.41 -5.05
CA ALA A 67 18.06 0.42 -5.87
C ALA A 67 18.57 1.03 -7.19
N PHE A 68 17.80 1.93 -7.81
CA PHE A 68 18.20 2.62 -9.03
C PHE A 68 19.37 3.57 -8.80
N ASP A 69 19.41 4.29 -7.66
CA ASP A 69 20.54 5.17 -7.31
C ASP A 69 21.88 4.42 -7.23
N PHE A 70 21.86 3.16 -6.80
CA PHE A 70 23.06 2.32 -6.80
C PHE A 70 23.51 1.90 -8.22
N ARG A 71 22.66 2.07 -9.23
CA ARG A 71 22.88 1.59 -10.60
C ARG A 71 23.48 2.66 -11.50
N VAL A 72 24.70 3.09 -11.15
CA VAL A 72 25.45 4.12 -11.87
C VAL A 72 25.59 3.78 -13.37
N GLY A 73 25.36 4.78 -14.23
CA GLY A 73 25.52 4.67 -15.68
C GLY A 73 24.29 4.16 -16.45
N TRP A 74 23.19 3.86 -15.76
CA TRP A 74 21.94 3.47 -16.39
C TRP A 74 20.99 4.66 -16.54
N GLY A 75 20.18 4.65 -17.61
CA GLY A 75 19.09 5.59 -17.82
C GLY A 75 17.73 4.98 -17.50
N LEU A 76 16.78 5.83 -17.12
CA LEU A 76 15.36 5.47 -17.04
C LEU A 76 14.65 5.90 -18.34
N GLY A 77 13.57 5.19 -18.68
CA GLY A 77 12.63 5.66 -19.70
C GLY A 77 11.89 6.92 -19.22
N PRO A 78 11.29 7.72 -20.12
CA PRO A 78 10.71 9.02 -19.79
C PRO A 78 9.71 8.98 -18.62
N GLU A 79 8.74 8.06 -18.65
CA GLU A 79 7.71 7.95 -17.61
C GLU A 79 8.29 7.49 -16.27
N THR A 80 9.15 6.46 -16.30
CA THR A 80 9.82 5.96 -15.09
C THR A 80 10.75 7.01 -14.49
N LYS A 81 11.34 7.88 -15.31
CA LYS A 81 12.18 8.98 -14.87
C LYS A 81 11.34 10.01 -14.10
N THR A 82 10.18 10.40 -14.64
CA THR A 82 9.25 11.30 -13.94
C THR A 82 8.82 10.73 -12.59
N ILE A 83 8.47 9.44 -12.54
CA ILE A 83 8.08 8.76 -11.29
C ILE A 83 9.27 8.71 -10.31
N PHE A 84 10.48 8.42 -10.79
CA PHE A 84 11.67 8.41 -9.94
C PHE A 84 11.97 9.81 -9.37
N GLU A 85 11.94 10.84 -10.21
CA GLU A 85 12.21 12.23 -9.84
C GLU A 85 11.18 12.76 -8.83
N ALA A 86 9.89 12.47 -9.03
CA ALA A 86 8.83 12.86 -8.10
C ALA A 86 9.06 12.32 -6.66
N LEU A 87 9.64 11.12 -6.51
CA LEU A 87 10.02 10.63 -5.19
C LEU A 87 11.25 11.36 -4.65
N ARG A 88 12.25 11.58 -5.51
CA ARG A 88 13.56 12.12 -5.12
C ARG A 88 13.53 13.61 -4.79
N GLU A 89 12.58 14.36 -5.33
CA GLU A 89 12.30 15.73 -4.92
C GLU A 89 11.92 15.84 -3.44
N GLU A 90 11.23 14.85 -2.90
CA GLU A 90 10.70 14.87 -1.53
C GLU A 90 11.47 13.96 -0.57
N ILE A 91 12.13 12.92 -1.09
CA ILE A 91 12.87 11.92 -0.30
C ILE A 91 14.26 11.72 -0.92
N PRO A 92 15.31 12.30 -0.32
CA PRO A 92 16.66 12.20 -0.85
C PRO A 92 17.20 10.78 -0.75
N PHE A 93 18.24 10.49 -1.54
CA PHE A 93 19.00 9.25 -1.43
C PHE A 93 19.41 8.97 0.03
N MET A 94 19.33 7.72 0.45
CA MET A 94 19.75 7.30 1.78
C MET A 94 21.19 6.80 1.72
N GLU A 95 22.14 7.69 1.99
CA GLU A 95 23.58 7.35 2.04
C GLU A 95 23.94 6.61 3.33
N THR A 96 23.34 7.02 4.45
CA THR A 96 23.51 6.40 5.76
C THR A 96 22.15 6.10 6.38
N ASP A 97 22.12 5.16 7.33
CA ASP A 97 20.90 4.76 8.01
C ASP A 97 20.22 5.97 8.69
N ARG A 98 18.91 6.05 8.51
CA ARG A 98 18.07 7.08 9.14
C ARG A 98 16.72 6.51 9.55
N TYR A 99 15.95 7.31 10.29
CA TYR A 99 14.62 6.91 10.74
C TYR A 99 13.63 6.84 9.57
N LEU A 100 13.45 5.64 9.01
CA LEU A 100 12.71 5.41 7.77
C LEU A 100 11.20 5.65 7.85
N HIS A 101 10.60 5.74 9.03
CA HIS A 101 9.16 5.97 9.15
C HIS A 101 8.71 7.24 8.41
N LYS A 102 9.51 8.32 8.48
CA LYS A 102 9.20 9.58 7.80
C LYS A 102 9.17 9.39 6.28
N ASP A 103 10.18 8.72 5.73
CA ASP A 103 10.29 8.44 4.29
C ASP A 103 9.14 7.53 3.82
N MET A 104 8.83 6.48 4.57
CA MET A 104 7.72 5.56 4.26
C MET A 104 6.36 6.28 4.25
N ALA A 105 6.10 7.12 5.25
CA ALA A 105 4.87 7.90 5.33
C ALA A 105 4.78 8.94 4.21
N LYS A 106 5.90 9.62 3.91
CA LYS A 106 5.98 10.61 2.83
C LYS A 106 5.76 9.97 1.46
N ALA A 107 6.40 8.85 1.17
CA ALA A 107 6.23 8.12 -0.09
C ALA A 107 4.76 7.73 -0.31
N ARG A 108 4.08 7.26 0.74
CA ARG A 108 2.65 6.95 0.70
C ARG A 108 1.79 8.19 0.38
N THR A 109 2.10 9.33 1.00
CA THR A 109 1.38 10.58 0.75
C THR A 109 1.52 11.05 -0.69
N ILE A 110 2.75 11.02 -1.24
CA ILE A 110 3.01 11.42 -2.63
C ILE A 110 2.22 10.51 -3.59
N LEU A 111 2.27 9.19 -3.36
CA LEU A 111 1.53 8.24 -4.19
C LEU A 111 0.02 8.51 -4.16
N LEU A 112 -0.55 8.77 -2.98
CA LEU A 112 -1.97 9.12 -2.86
C LEU A 112 -2.34 10.41 -3.60
N GLN A 113 -1.49 11.42 -3.55
CA GLN A 113 -1.72 12.69 -4.25
C GLN A 113 -1.68 12.53 -5.77
N SER A 114 -0.94 11.55 -6.28
CA SER A 114 -0.89 11.25 -7.73
C SER A 114 -2.11 10.52 -8.28
N LEU A 115 -2.98 10.00 -7.40
CA LEU A 115 -4.18 9.22 -7.78
C LEU A 115 -5.47 10.07 -7.87
N GLY A 116 -5.43 11.35 -7.49
CA GLY A 116 -6.56 12.28 -7.52
C GLY A 116 -6.39 13.36 -8.58
#